data_AF-A0A0Q5DN53-F1
#
_entry.id   AF-A0A0Q5DN53-F1
#
_cell.length_a   1.000
_cell.length_b   1.000
_cell.length_c   1.000
_cell.angle_alpha   90.00
_cell.angle_beta   90.00
_cell.angle_gamma   90.00
#
_symmetry.space_group_name_H-M   'P 1'
#
loop_
_entity.id
_entity.type
_entity.pdbx_description
1 polymer ?
#
loop_
_entity_poly.entity_id
_entity_poly.type
_entity_poly.pdbx_seq_one_letter_code
_entity_poly.pdbx_strand_id
1 'polypeptide(L)'
;MTSSSQASMFPPFALLDEPLLTFSPSDPKQVDVHPLRGLANFGPYSKGSFGGYTSEIRIATVGPESAFRRRGALMTDLRKSYPPSDRAEYVPNYPGFEALFQVKLVSALGAHIKWPESLGELPGDDDAQTRLFQAMDTALRRLETVRNDFDVVLVHFPDSWAPATRGRFFDAHDALKALGAKYNIPTQVLNDRVFTFKHKASLAWRLATALYVKAAGTPWKLAPLNGVPADTAYVGLAYALRGDQRNAHFVTCCSQVFDMDGGGMQFVAFEARDPVVDVAEARRNPFLSRDDMRAVLARSLELYQGRNGGMLPKRLVIHKTTSFKQEEIDGAFDALSGVPEIECVEVGAASCWRGVWLIQNGQLQQPLTRPSGYPVPRGTMVIRSGNSALVWVAGNAPLVSSNGDYYQGKKSIPKPLQLIRHAGSGPLELIANEALALTKMDWNNDALYDPVPVSIRYSQRLARTIANVPDLPGKVYPYRLFM
;
A
#
# COMPACT_ATOMS: atom_id res chain seq x y z
N MET A 1 18.79 -30.92 -42.33
CA MET A 1 17.49 -30.22 -42.25
C MET A 1 17.53 -29.30 -41.05
N THR A 2 17.92 -28.05 -41.26
CA THR A 2 17.85 -27.00 -40.24
C THR A 2 16.39 -26.63 -40.09
N SER A 3 15.77 -27.01 -38.95
CA SER A 3 14.42 -26.54 -38.63
C SER A 3 14.47 -25.01 -38.59
N SER A 4 13.78 -24.35 -39.50
CA SER A 4 13.50 -22.92 -39.37
C SER A 4 12.74 -22.74 -38.07
N SER A 5 13.42 -22.30 -37.00
CA SER A 5 12.76 -21.88 -35.78
C SER A 5 11.77 -20.80 -36.19
N GLN A 6 10.46 -21.07 -36.07
CA GLN A 6 9.45 -20.04 -36.28
C GLN A 6 9.83 -18.87 -35.37
N ALA A 7 10.18 -17.74 -35.99
CA ALA A 7 10.41 -16.51 -35.25
C ALA A 7 9.11 -16.20 -34.48
N SER A 8 9.23 -15.91 -33.18
CA SER A 8 8.10 -15.47 -32.38
C SER A 8 7.39 -14.31 -33.08
N MET A 9 6.06 -14.38 -33.19
CA MET A 9 5.25 -13.26 -33.70
C MET A 9 5.21 -12.08 -32.72
N PHE A 10 5.60 -12.31 -31.46
CA PHE A 10 5.70 -11.26 -30.44
C PHE A 10 7.12 -10.68 -30.37
N PRO A 11 7.25 -9.37 -30.07
CA PRO A 11 8.54 -8.77 -29.78
C PRO A 11 9.20 -9.50 -28.59
N PRO A 12 10.55 -9.56 -28.55
CA PRO A 12 11.27 -10.27 -27.50
C PRO A 12 10.97 -9.71 -26.10
N PHE A 13 10.77 -8.40 -26.01
CA PHE A 13 10.28 -7.69 -24.84
C PHE A 13 9.75 -6.32 -25.27
N ALA A 14 8.97 -5.68 -24.41
CA ALA A 14 8.60 -4.27 -24.48
C ALA A 14 9.18 -3.54 -23.26
N LEU A 15 9.50 -2.25 -23.42
CA LEU A 15 9.89 -1.39 -22.30
C LEU A 15 8.78 -0.37 -22.07
N LEU A 16 8.13 -0.47 -20.91
CA LEU A 16 7.10 0.47 -20.49
C LEU A 16 7.76 1.75 -19.95
N ASP A 17 7.12 2.89 -20.21
CA ASP A 17 7.57 4.16 -19.65
C ASP A 17 7.42 4.17 -18.11
N GLU A 18 8.35 4.85 -17.44
CA GLU A 18 8.30 5.00 -16.00
C GLU A 18 7.09 5.88 -15.60
N PRO A 19 6.15 5.38 -14.78
CA PRO A 19 4.92 6.11 -14.49
C PRO A 19 5.17 7.42 -13.76
N LEU A 20 4.47 8.47 -14.20
CA LEU A 20 4.49 9.79 -13.60
C LEU A 20 3.51 9.88 -12.42
N LEU A 21 3.91 10.62 -11.39
CA LEU A 21 3.07 11.02 -10.27
C LEU A 21 2.67 12.48 -10.45
N THR A 22 1.45 12.84 -10.09
CA THR A 22 0.97 14.23 -10.08
C THR A 22 0.87 14.79 -8.66
N PHE A 23 1.21 16.07 -8.54
CA PHE A 23 1.26 16.85 -7.30
C PHE A 23 0.32 18.07 -7.34
N SER A 24 -0.58 18.12 -8.34
CA SER A 24 -1.59 19.17 -8.45
C SER A 24 -2.88 18.63 -9.08
N PRO A 25 -4.07 19.02 -8.55
CA PRO A 25 -5.34 18.67 -9.17
C PRO A 25 -5.62 19.47 -10.46
N SER A 26 -4.98 20.65 -10.62
CA SER A 26 -5.30 21.61 -11.69
C SER A 26 -4.16 21.87 -12.65
N ASP A 27 -2.91 21.59 -12.25
CA ASP A 27 -1.72 21.85 -13.07
C ASP A 27 -1.11 20.53 -13.56
N PRO A 28 -1.34 20.14 -14.83
CA PRO A 28 -0.85 18.88 -15.39
C PRO A 28 0.67 18.85 -15.55
N LYS A 29 1.37 19.98 -15.36
CA LYS A 29 2.83 20.05 -15.44
C LYS A 29 3.52 19.73 -14.12
N GLN A 30 2.79 19.72 -13.00
CA GLN A 30 3.35 19.37 -11.69
C GLN A 30 3.39 17.85 -11.53
N VAL A 31 4.24 17.22 -12.35
CA VAL A 31 4.45 15.79 -12.39
C VAL A 31 5.91 15.43 -12.18
N ASP A 32 6.16 14.28 -11.56
CA ASP A 32 7.51 13.73 -11.40
C ASP A 32 7.44 12.20 -11.32
N VAL A 33 8.44 11.50 -11.87
CA VAL A 33 8.58 10.04 -11.71
C VAL A 33 8.98 9.65 -10.28
N HIS A 34 9.58 10.56 -9.52
CA HIS A 34 10.11 10.35 -8.19
C HIS A 34 9.19 10.99 -7.14
N PRO A 35 8.64 10.21 -6.17
CA PRO A 35 7.67 10.72 -5.18
C PRO A 35 8.24 11.83 -4.29
N LEU A 36 9.40 11.61 -3.66
CA LEU A 36 10.01 12.58 -2.74
C LEU A 36 10.49 13.85 -3.46
N ARG A 37 11.09 13.72 -4.66
CA ARG A 37 11.51 14.87 -5.47
C ARG A 37 10.33 15.71 -5.90
N GLY A 38 9.26 15.08 -6.39
CA GLY A 38 8.04 15.78 -6.76
C GLY A 38 7.37 16.46 -5.56
N LEU A 39 7.32 15.79 -4.39
CA LEU A 39 6.86 16.42 -3.14
C LEU A 39 7.71 17.64 -2.75
N ALA A 40 9.04 17.54 -2.84
CA ALA A 40 9.92 18.64 -2.49
C ALA A 40 9.77 19.84 -3.44
N ASN A 41 9.56 19.58 -4.73
CA ASN A 41 9.45 20.62 -5.76
C ASN A 41 8.07 21.27 -5.81
N PHE A 42 7.01 20.48 -5.62
CA PHE A 42 5.64 20.92 -5.85
C PHE A 42 4.78 20.95 -4.58
N GLY A 43 5.19 20.30 -3.49
CA GLY A 43 4.33 20.07 -2.32
C GLY A 43 3.31 18.95 -2.56
N PRO A 44 2.42 18.66 -1.59
CA PRO A 44 1.46 17.57 -1.70
C PRO A 44 0.34 17.90 -2.69
N TYR A 45 -0.20 16.87 -3.34
CA TYR A 45 -1.36 17.00 -4.23
C TYR A 45 -2.53 17.74 -3.58
N SER A 46 -2.83 17.45 -2.31
CA SER A 46 -3.92 18.12 -1.59
C SER A 46 -3.56 19.46 -0.96
N LYS A 47 -2.41 20.08 -1.27
CA LYS A 47 -2.00 21.37 -0.65
C LYS A 47 -3.08 22.45 -0.66
N GLY A 48 -3.78 22.62 -1.78
CA GLY A 48 -4.79 23.67 -1.95
C GLY A 48 -6.10 23.42 -1.21
N SER A 49 -6.54 22.15 -1.09
CA SER A 49 -7.78 21.78 -0.40
C SER A 49 -7.56 21.49 1.09
N PHE A 50 -6.46 20.82 1.43
CA PHE A 50 -6.15 20.39 2.78
C PHE A 50 -5.78 21.58 3.67
N GLY A 51 -4.88 22.47 3.20
CA GLY A 51 -4.49 23.68 3.94
C GLY A 51 -5.64 24.67 4.15
N GLY A 52 -6.63 24.67 3.24
CA GLY A 52 -7.86 25.45 3.40
C GLY A 52 -8.86 24.86 4.41
N TYR A 53 -8.79 23.55 4.66
CA TYR A 53 -9.64 22.85 5.64
C TYR A 53 -8.99 22.79 7.04
N THR A 54 -7.69 22.56 7.12
CA THR A 54 -6.92 22.59 8.37
C THR A 54 -5.56 23.25 8.18
N SER A 55 -5.25 24.22 9.03
CA SER A 55 -3.94 24.88 9.06
C SER A 55 -2.89 24.12 9.87
N GLU A 56 -3.30 23.11 10.63
CA GLU A 56 -2.44 22.35 11.52
C GLU A 56 -2.84 20.87 11.62
N ILE A 57 -1.85 20.02 11.88
CA ILE A 57 -2.00 18.60 12.22
C ILE A 57 -1.61 18.44 13.68
N ARG A 58 -2.59 18.09 14.50
CA ARG A 58 -2.49 17.95 15.95
C ARG A 58 -2.22 16.50 16.32
N ILE A 59 -1.12 16.28 17.03
CA ILE A 59 -0.62 14.95 17.36
C ILE A 59 -0.91 14.61 18.82
N ALA A 60 -1.71 13.57 19.03
CA ALA A 60 -1.88 12.92 20.32
C ALA A 60 -0.79 11.87 20.54
N THR A 61 -0.53 11.48 21.80
CA THR A 61 0.49 10.46 22.10
C THR A 61 -0.01 9.45 23.11
N VAL A 62 0.40 8.19 22.93
CA VAL A 62 0.18 7.08 23.85
C VAL A 62 1.48 6.32 24.01
N GLY A 63 1.86 5.98 25.23
CA GLY A 63 3.06 5.17 25.50
C GLY A 63 3.66 5.48 26.87
N PRO A 64 4.79 4.83 27.22
CA PRO A 64 5.40 5.04 28.54
C PRO A 64 5.79 6.50 28.80
N GLU A 65 5.70 6.88 30.07
CA GLU A 65 5.93 8.24 30.55
C GLU A 65 7.37 8.69 30.33
N SER A 66 8.35 7.80 30.55
CA SER A 66 9.78 8.09 30.37
C SER A 66 10.13 8.56 28.94
N ALA A 67 9.35 8.12 27.95
CA ALA A 67 9.55 8.47 26.55
C ALA A 67 8.74 9.70 26.10
N PHE A 68 7.93 10.31 26.97
CA PHE A 68 7.08 11.45 26.62
C PHE A 68 7.88 12.62 26.02
N ARG A 69 8.96 13.04 26.70
CA ARG A 69 9.85 14.11 26.20
C ARG A 69 10.55 13.73 24.90
N ARG A 70 10.97 12.47 24.74
CA ARG A 70 11.61 11.96 23.52
C ARG A 70 10.65 11.99 22.32
N ARG A 71 9.37 11.68 22.51
CA ARG A 71 8.32 11.84 21.47
C ARG A 71 8.12 13.30 21.07
N GLY A 72 8.09 14.23 22.04
CA GLY A 72 8.03 15.67 21.75
C GLY A 72 9.25 16.19 20.98
N ALA A 73 10.45 15.73 21.34
CA ALA A 73 11.68 16.05 20.62
C ALA A 73 11.65 15.52 19.18
N LEU A 74 11.15 14.28 18.97
CA LEU A 74 10.97 13.71 17.64
C LEU A 74 10.04 14.57 16.76
N MET A 75 8.92 15.06 17.31
CA MET A 75 8.01 15.96 16.58
C MET A 75 8.67 17.30 16.24
N THR A 76 9.48 17.83 17.15
CA THR A 76 10.26 19.05 16.87
C THR A 76 11.31 18.82 15.78
N ASP A 77 11.94 17.64 15.76
CA ASP A 77 12.92 17.28 14.75
C ASP A 77 12.30 17.16 13.35
N LEU A 78 11.06 16.66 13.20
CA LEU A 78 10.38 16.61 11.90
C LEU A 78 10.17 17.97 11.25
N ARG A 79 10.24 19.06 12.01
CA ARG A 79 10.09 20.43 11.51
C ARG A 79 11.40 21.00 10.94
N LYS A 80 12.52 20.32 11.16
CA LYS A 80 13.86 20.74 10.71
C LYS A 80 14.19 20.20 9.33
N SER A 81 15.10 20.88 8.63
CA SER A 81 15.68 20.40 7.37
C SER A 81 16.82 19.42 7.61
N TYR A 82 16.91 18.36 6.80
CA TYR A 82 17.99 17.38 6.88
C TYR A 82 18.50 16.95 5.49
N PRO A 83 19.82 17.02 5.24
CA PRO A 83 20.40 16.44 4.04
C PRO A 83 20.40 14.90 4.12
N PRO A 84 20.36 14.19 2.97
CA PRO A 84 20.44 12.74 2.95
C PRO A 84 21.81 12.25 3.46
N SER A 85 21.78 11.20 4.28
CA SER A 85 23.00 10.52 4.78
C SER A 85 23.05 9.04 4.39
N ASP A 86 22.00 8.55 3.73
CA ASP A 86 21.88 7.24 3.09
C ASP A 86 21.15 7.41 1.76
N ARG A 87 21.45 6.53 0.79
CA ARG A 87 20.80 6.53 -0.53
C ARG A 87 20.77 7.94 -1.16
N ALA A 88 21.87 8.68 -1.07
CA ALA A 88 21.96 10.09 -1.48
C ALA A 88 21.69 10.29 -2.98
N GLU A 89 21.82 9.23 -3.78
CA GLU A 89 21.41 9.19 -5.18
C GLU A 89 19.89 9.27 -5.38
N TYR A 90 19.09 8.91 -4.36
CA TYR A 90 17.63 8.82 -4.41
C TYR A 90 16.96 9.80 -3.43
N VAL A 91 17.33 9.79 -2.16
CA VAL A 91 16.66 10.61 -1.14
C VAL A 91 17.06 12.08 -1.31
N PRO A 92 16.12 13.00 -1.63
CA PRO A 92 16.42 14.42 -1.68
C PRO A 92 16.53 15.01 -0.26
N ASN A 93 17.05 16.23 -0.16
CA ASN A 93 17.03 16.99 1.09
C ASN A 93 15.59 17.09 1.62
N TYR A 94 15.39 16.72 2.89
CA TYR A 94 14.11 16.89 3.55
C TYR A 94 13.99 18.35 4.01
N PRO A 95 12.98 19.13 3.56
CA PRO A 95 12.95 20.57 3.81
C PRO A 95 12.35 20.97 5.18
N GLY A 96 11.79 20.02 5.94
CA GLY A 96 10.98 20.29 7.13
C GLY A 96 9.49 20.12 6.86
N PHE A 97 8.72 19.70 7.88
CA PHE A 97 7.32 19.29 7.73
C PHE A 97 6.44 20.41 7.15
N GLU A 98 6.54 21.61 7.72
CA GLU A 98 5.72 22.76 7.32
C GLU A 98 6.07 23.27 5.93
N ALA A 99 7.36 23.31 5.59
CA ALA A 99 7.81 23.71 4.26
C ALA A 99 7.32 22.71 3.20
N LEU A 100 7.32 21.42 3.54
CA LEU A 100 6.91 20.35 2.65
C LEU A 100 5.39 20.31 2.43
N PHE A 101 4.62 20.27 3.52
CA PHE A 101 3.18 20.00 3.48
C PHE A 101 2.29 21.25 3.58
N GLN A 102 2.89 22.43 3.81
CA GLN A 102 2.19 23.72 3.93
C GLN A 102 1.16 23.76 5.07
N VAL A 103 1.35 22.91 6.09
CA VAL A 103 0.52 22.85 7.30
C VAL A 103 1.41 22.68 8.53
N LYS A 104 1.00 23.24 9.67
CA LYS A 104 1.76 23.17 10.92
C LYS A 104 1.71 21.78 11.55
N LEU A 105 2.80 21.32 12.14
CA LEU A 105 2.80 20.12 12.98
C LEU A 105 2.81 20.54 14.46
N VAL A 106 1.75 20.20 15.20
CA VAL A 106 1.58 20.65 16.59
C VAL A 106 1.24 19.48 17.51
N SER A 107 1.61 19.61 18.80
CA SER A 107 1.19 18.65 19.83
C SER A 107 -0.24 18.98 20.26
N ALA A 108 -1.10 17.97 20.33
CA ALA A 108 -2.48 18.13 20.81
C ALA A 108 -2.48 18.41 22.32
N LEU A 109 -3.18 19.46 22.75
CA LEU A 109 -3.31 19.80 24.18
C LEU A 109 -4.24 18.79 24.85
N GLY A 110 -3.82 18.18 25.97
CA GLY A 110 -4.67 17.29 26.77
C GLY A 110 -4.92 15.89 26.19
N ALA A 111 -4.56 15.62 24.93
CA ALA A 111 -4.73 14.31 24.28
C ALA A 111 -3.47 13.43 24.39
N HIS A 112 -2.99 13.23 25.62
CA HIS A 112 -1.79 12.43 25.89
C HIS A 112 -2.05 11.40 26.98
N ILE A 113 -1.79 10.13 26.66
CA ILE A 113 -1.98 9.00 27.57
C ILE A 113 -0.63 8.42 27.93
N LYS A 114 -0.43 8.26 29.23
CA LYS A 114 0.81 7.81 29.85
C LYS A 114 0.59 6.39 30.33
N TRP A 115 1.39 5.48 29.80
CA TRP A 115 1.46 4.11 30.31
C TRP A 115 2.60 3.98 31.33
N PRO A 116 2.54 2.98 32.22
CA PRO A 116 3.69 2.58 33.03
C PRO A 116 4.87 2.12 32.15
N GLU A 117 6.04 2.01 32.76
CA GLU A 117 7.25 1.53 32.06
C GLU A 117 7.22 0.02 31.85
N SER A 118 6.69 -0.71 32.84
CA SER A 118 6.56 -2.17 32.79
C SER A 118 5.17 -2.58 32.34
N LEU A 119 5.09 -3.58 31.47
CA LEU A 119 3.83 -4.23 31.08
C LEU A 119 3.07 -4.81 32.27
N GLY A 120 3.76 -5.29 33.30
CA GLY A 120 3.13 -5.88 34.49
C GLY A 120 2.42 -4.88 35.39
N GLU A 121 2.72 -3.58 35.23
CA GLU A 121 2.04 -2.49 35.96
C GLU A 121 0.78 -2.02 35.23
N LEU A 122 0.51 -2.52 34.03
CA LEU A 122 -0.76 -2.24 33.35
C LEU A 122 -1.92 -2.88 34.12
N PRO A 123 -3.09 -2.22 34.18
CA PRO A 123 -4.27 -2.74 34.84
C PRO A 123 -4.71 -4.11 34.28
N GLY A 124 -5.33 -4.91 35.14
CA GLY A 124 -5.82 -6.27 34.82
C GLY A 124 -5.01 -7.34 35.56
N ASP A 125 -5.53 -8.57 35.61
CA ASP A 125 -4.84 -9.74 36.18
C ASP A 125 -4.44 -10.78 35.11
N ASP A 126 -4.77 -10.51 33.85
CA ASP A 126 -4.54 -11.39 32.71
C ASP A 126 -3.06 -11.46 32.29
N ASP A 127 -2.77 -12.26 31.27
CA ASP A 127 -1.46 -12.34 30.64
C ASP A 127 -1.04 -11.01 29.98
N ALA A 128 0.25 -10.87 29.67
CA ALA A 128 0.83 -9.63 29.15
C ALA A 128 0.20 -9.14 27.83
N GLN A 129 -0.25 -10.05 26.95
CA GLN A 129 -0.87 -9.69 25.67
C GLN A 129 -2.26 -9.13 25.90
N THR A 130 -3.04 -9.77 26.77
CA THR A 130 -4.37 -9.32 27.16
C THR A 130 -4.32 -7.96 27.87
N ARG A 131 -3.38 -7.77 28.81
CA ARG A 131 -3.15 -6.46 29.45
C ARG A 131 -2.81 -5.37 28.44
N LEU A 132 -1.91 -5.66 27.48
CA LEU A 132 -1.55 -4.70 26.44
C LEU A 132 -2.75 -4.35 25.56
N PHE A 133 -3.56 -5.33 25.17
CA PHE A 133 -4.79 -5.10 24.42
C PHE A 133 -5.78 -4.20 25.17
N GLN A 134 -6.05 -4.52 26.45
CA GLN A 134 -6.95 -3.72 27.30
C GLN A 134 -6.43 -2.29 27.49
N ALA A 135 -5.11 -2.12 27.64
CA ALA A 135 -4.47 -0.80 27.73
C ALA A 135 -4.61 0.02 26.44
N MET A 136 -4.50 -0.62 25.27
CA MET A 136 -4.75 0.02 23.97
C MET A 136 -6.22 0.42 23.81
N ASP A 137 -7.17 -0.48 24.12
CA ASP A 137 -8.60 -0.21 24.01
C ASP A 137 -9.02 0.95 24.94
N THR A 138 -8.57 0.91 26.19
CA THR A 138 -8.83 1.97 27.19
C THR A 138 -8.24 3.30 26.75
N ALA A 139 -7.02 3.29 26.19
CA ALA A 139 -6.37 4.50 25.71
C ALA A 139 -7.14 5.13 24.54
N LEU A 140 -7.49 4.35 23.53
CA LEU A 140 -8.23 4.86 22.37
C LEU A 140 -9.65 5.29 22.73
N ARG A 141 -10.34 4.57 23.62
CA ARG A 141 -11.65 4.96 24.15
C ARG A 141 -11.59 6.29 24.90
N ARG A 142 -10.54 6.53 25.69
CA ARG A 142 -10.35 7.84 26.34
C ARG A 142 -10.10 8.94 25.31
N LEU A 143 -9.28 8.68 24.29
CA LEU A 143 -9.03 9.65 23.22
C LEU A 143 -10.27 9.93 22.36
N GLU A 144 -11.17 8.96 22.20
CA GLU A 144 -12.46 9.18 21.51
C GLU A 144 -13.28 10.30 22.16
N THR A 145 -13.23 10.45 23.50
CA THR A 145 -13.93 11.53 24.21
C THR A 145 -13.42 12.93 23.87
N VAL A 146 -12.21 13.04 23.34
CA VAL A 146 -11.55 14.29 22.91
C VAL A 146 -11.17 14.21 21.42
N ARG A 147 -11.95 13.48 20.62
CA ARG A 147 -11.62 13.18 19.21
C ARG A 147 -11.36 14.42 18.36
N ASN A 148 -11.96 15.56 18.69
CA ASN A 148 -11.82 16.80 17.94
C ASN A 148 -10.52 17.56 18.25
N ASP A 149 -9.75 17.15 19.27
CA ASP A 149 -8.55 17.86 19.73
C ASP A 149 -7.26 17.38 19.04
N PHE A 150 -7.33 16.27 18.30
CA PHE A 150 -6.20 15.68 17.58
C PHE A 150 -6.63 15.07 16.25
N ASP A 151 -5.64 14.89 15.37
CA ASP A 151 -5.84 14.33 14.03
C ASP A 151 -5.23 12.94 13.91
N VAL A 152 -4.06 12.71 14.55
CA VAL A 152 -3.34 11.42 14.54
C VAL A 152 -2.78 11.11 15.93
N VAL A 153 -2.77 9.83 16.32
CA VAL A 153 -2.19 9.35 17.57
C VAL A 153 -0.86 8.63 17.31
N LEU A 154 0.22 9.11 17.92
CA LEU A 154 1.49 8.38 17.99
C LEU A 154 1.46 7.39 19.14
N VAL A 155 1.50 6.09 18.84
CA VAL A 155 1.51 5.01 19.83
C VAL A 155 2.91 4.42 19.90
N HIS A 156 3.56 4.54 21.05
CA HIS A 156 4.93 4.07 21.27
C HIS A 156 4.93 2.74 22.03
N PHE A 157 5.41 1.69 21.37
CA PHE A 157 5.74 0.41 21.99
C PHE A 157 7.26 0.32 22.20
N PRO A 158 7.75 0.34 23.44
CA PRO A 158 9.17 0.14 23.72
C PRO A 158 9.67 -1.22 23.22
N ASP A 159 10.95 -1.30 22.88
CA ASP A 159 11.56 -2.56 22.46
C ASP A 159 11.54 -3.60 23.60
N SER A 160 11.51 -3.16 24.86
CA SER A 160 11.35 -4.05 26.03
C SER A 160 10.02 -4.80 26.06
N TRP A 161 8.99 -4.28 25.38
CA TRP A 161 7.67 -4.91 25.28
C TRP A 161 7.58 -5.91 24.12
N ALA A 162 8.62 -6.04 23.30
CA ALA A 162 8.62 -6.89 22.11
C ALA A 162 8.05 -8.31 22.32
N PRO A 163 8.37 -9.04 23.42
CA PRO A 163 7.81 -10.37 23.67
C PRO A 163 6.28 -10.40 23.83
N ALA A 164 5.66 -9.30 24.27
CA ALA A 164 4.22 -9.20 24.42
C ALA A 164 3.53 -8.58 23.19
N THR A 165 4.29 -7.97 22.27
CA THR A 165 3.70 -7.37 21.05
C THR A 165 3.35 -8.39 19.97
N ARG A 166 3.92 -9.60 20.03
CA ARG A 166 3.65 -10.68 19.08
C ARG A 166 3.55 -12.03 19.78
N GLY A 167 2.41 -12.68 19.60
CA GLY A 167 2.12 -14.04 20.03
C GLY A 167 1.64 -14.91 18.86
N ARG A 168 1.28 -16.15 19.17
CA ARG A 168 0.73 -17.09 18.17
C ARG A 168 -0.60 -16.62 17.59
N PHE A 169 -1.42 -15.92 18.39
CA PHE A 169 -2.77 -15.48 18.04
C PHE A 169 -2.98 -13.97 18.29
N PHE A 170 -1.89 -13.24 18.54
CA PHE A 170 -1.96 -11.83 18.88
C PHE A 170 -0.84 -11.07 18.17
N ASP A 171 -1.20 -9.98 17.50
CA ASP A 171 -0.26 -9.00 16.99
C ASP A 171 -0.74 -7.62 17.44
N ALA A 172 0.03 -6.98 18.34
CA ALA A 172 -0.34 -5.71 18.94
C ALA A 172 -0.51 -4.60 17.90
N HIS A 173 0.25 -4.66 16.79
CA HIS A 173 0.10 -3.70 15.71
C HIS A 173 -1.27 -3.91 15.03
N ASP A 174 -1.60 -5.13 14.65
CA ASP A 174 -2.88 -5.43 13.96
C ASP A 174 -4.08 -5.15 14.88
N ALA A 175 -3.99 -5.52 16.16
CA ALA A 175 -4.99 -5.19 17.17
C ALA A 175 -5.17 -3.67 17.34
N LEU A 176 -4.08 -2.90 17.40
CA LEU A 176 -4.15 -1.44 17.46
C LEU A 176 -4.80 -0.84 16.20
N LYS A 177 -4.53 -1.39 15.02
CA LYS A 177 -5.16 -0.93 13.76
C LYS A 177 -6.66 -1.18 13.77
N ALA A 178 -7.09 -2.35 14.23
CA ALA A 178 -8.52 -2.63 14.38
C ALA A 178 -9.21 -1.74 15.42
N LEU A 179 -8.58 -1.49 16.56
CA LEU A 179 -9.10 -0.54 17.55
C LEU A 179 -9.14 0.89 16.99
N GLY A 180 -8.10 1.32 16.28
CA GLY A 180 -8.09 2.61 15.57
C GLY A 180 -9.22 2.71 14.55
N ALA A 181 -9.51 1.64 13.81
CA ALA A 181 -10.65 1.57 12.92
C ALA A 181 -11.98 1.69 13.67
N LYS A 182 -12.17 0.91 14.74
CA LYS A 182 -13.36 0.90 15.60
C LYS A 182 -13.70 2.29 16.14
N TYR A 183 -12.69 3.02 16.64
CA TYR A 183 -12.86 4.36 17.22
C TYR A 183 -12.68 5.51 16.20
N ASN A 184 -12.45 5.19 14.92
CA ASN A 184 -12.12 6.17 13.87
C ASN A 184 -10.95 7.11 14.25
N ILE A 185 -9.91 6.52 14.84
CA ILE A 185 -8.69 7.17 15.31
C ILE A 185 -7.50 6.67 14.47
N PRO A 186 -6.89 7.52 13.63
CA PRO A 186 -5.66 7.18 12.92
C PRO A 186 -4.50 7.00 13.90
N THR A 187 -3.84 5.84 13.87
CA THR A 187 -2.71 5.53 14.74
C THR A 187 -1.41 5.35 13.95
N GLN A 188 -0.30 5.88 14.45
CA GLN A 188 1.04 5.64 13.92
C GLN A 188 1.90 5.01 15.01
N VAL A 189 2.36 3.78 14.77
CA VAL A 189 3.18 3.03 15.71
C VAL A 189 4.63 3.50 15.65
N LEU A 190 5.24 3.66 16.82
CA LEU A 190 6.65 3.94 17.02
C LEU A 190 7.28 2.86 17.91
N ASN A 191 8.56 2.59 17.72
CA ASN A 191 9.40 1.79 18.61
C ASN A 191 10.69 2.55 18.96
N ASP A 192 11.50 2.02 19.88
CA ASP A 192 12.69 2.73 20.38
C ASP A 192 13.72 3.02 19.29
N ARG A 193 13.73 2.23 18.21
CA ARG A 193 14.60 2.47 17.05
C ARG A 193 14.38 3.84 16.41
N VAL A 194 13.17 4.42 16.54
CA VAL A 194 12.89 5.77 16.01
C VAL A 194 13.80 6.83 16.64
N PHE A 195 14.18 6.65 17.91
CA PHE A 195 15.00 7.61 18.64
C PHE A 195 16.50 7.44 18.32
N THR A 196 16.92 6.23 17.98
CA THR A 196 18.32 5.89 17.70
C THR A 196 18.66 5.81 16.21
N PHE A 197 17.67 5.97 15.32
CA PHE A 197 17.87 5.89 13.88
C PHE A 197 18.83 6.97 13.38
N LYS A 198 19.91 6.53 12.72
CA LYS A 198 21.03 7.40 12.30
C LYS A 198 20.66 8.35 11.17
N HIS A 199 19.87 7.88 10.20
CA HIS A 199 19.59 8.64 8.98
C HIS A 199 18.36 9.53 9.13
N LYS A 200 18.57 10.76 9.60
CA LYS A 200 17.48 11.69 9.96
C LYS A 200 16.58 12.09 8.79
N ALA A 201 17.14 12.36 7.61
CA ALA A 201 16.33 12.68 6.42
C ALA A 201 15.38 11.53 6.04
N SER A 202 15.89 10.30 5.97
CA SER A 202 15.09 9.11 5.68
C SER A 202 14.01 8.84 6.74
N LEU A 203 14.33 9.04 8.02
CA LEU A 203 13.34 8.97 9.09
C LEU A 203 12.24 10.03 8.91
N ALA A 204 12.64 11.27 8.65
CA ALA A 204 11.72 12.39 8.51
C ALA A 204 10.80 12.20 7.30
N TRP A 205 11.32 11.83 6.12
CA TRP A 205 10.51 11.52 4.94
C TRP A 205 9.43 10.47 5.22
N ARG A 206 9.80 9.36 5.89
CA ARG A 206 8.86 8.28 6.22
C ARG A 206 7.79 8.73 7.20
N LEU A 207 8.20 9.28 8.35
CA LEU A 207 7.28 9.61 9.42
C LEU A 207 6.39 10.81 9.05
N ALA A 208 6.95 11.84 8.41
CA ALA A 208 6.21 13.02 7.99
C ALA A 208 5.13 12.67 6.95
N THR A 209 5.48 11.88 5.93
CA THR A 209 4.51 11.42 4.92
C THR A 209 3.41 10.58 5.56
N ALA A 210 3.77 9.64 6.44
CA ALA A 210 2.79 8.81 7.14
C ALA A 210 1.83 9.63 8.01
N LEU A 211 2.32 10.65 8.72
CA LEU A 211 1.49 11.55 9.52
C LEU A 211 0.55 12.38 8.65
N TYR A 212 1.05 12.96 7.56
CA TYR A 212 0.24 13.75 6.63
C TYR A 212 -0.91 12.91 6.04
N VAL A 213 -0.61 11.69 5.60
CA VAL A 213 -1.62 10.78 5.01
C VAL A 213 -2.65 10.35 6.05
N LYS A 214 -2.21 9.99 7.26
CA LYS A 214 -3.10 9.60 8.36
C LYS A 214 -4.01 10.74 8.80
N ALA A 215 -3.54 11.99 8.67
CA ALA A 215 -4.31 13.20 8.90
C ALA A 215 -5.27 13.56 7.74
N ALA A 216 -5.46 12.69 6.74
CA ALA A 216 -6.27 12.88 5.53
C ALA A 216 -5.61 13.64 4.36
N GLY A 217 -4.32 13.95 4.45
CA GLY A 217 -3.57 14.52 3.34
C GLY A 217 -3.34 13.51 2.20
N THR A 218 -3.34 13.99 0.96
CA THR A 218 -2.97 13.22 -0.23
C THR A 218 -1.63 13.74 -0.75
N PRO A 219 -0.52 12.98 -0.60
CA PRO A 219 0.80 13.48 -0.95
C PRO A 219 1.01 13.53 -2.47
N TRP A 220 0.59 12.51 -3.22
CA TRP A 220 0.63 12.47 -4.68
C TRP A 220 -0.42 11.51 -5.22
N LYS A 221 -0.74 11.63 -6.51
CA LYS A 221 -1.57 10.67 -7.27
C LYS A 221 -0.82 10.15 -8.50
N LEU A 222 -1.38 9.16 -9.20
CA LEU A 222 -0.88 8.82 -10.55
C LEU A 222 -1.26 9.93 -11.53
N ALA A 223 -0.33 10.32 -12.39
CA ALA A 223 -0.69 11.10 -13.57
C ALA A 223 -1.48 10.21 -14.56
N PRO A 224 -2.31 10.79 -15.44
CA PRO A 224 -3.04 10.02 -16.44
C PRO A 224 -2.12 9.09 -17.25
N LEU A 225 -2.48 7.82 -17.31
CA LEU A 225 -1.73 6.80 -18.05
C LEU A 225 -2.26 6.72 -19.49
N ASN A 226 -1.35 6.66 -20.46
CA ASN A 226 -1.73 6.56 -21.87
C ASN A 226 -2.52 5.26 -22.12
N GLY A 227 -3.65 5.38 -22.82
CA GLY A 227 -4.54 4.26 -23.14
C GLY A 227 -5.47 3.81 -22.01
N VAL A 228 -5.33 4.33 -20.79
CA VAL A 228 -6.23 4.00 -19.67
C VAL A 228 -7.37 5.01 -19.63
N PRO A 229 -8.64 4.59 -19.72
CA PRO A 229 -9.77 5.50 -19.61
C PRO A 229 -9.73 6.32 -18.32
N ALA A 230 -10.06 7.61 -18.40
CA ALA A 230 -10.44 8.38 -17.22
C ALA A 230 -11.58 7.66 -16.49
N ASP A 231 -11.61 7.72 -15.16
CA ASP A 231 -12.60 7.03 -14.33
C ASP A 231 -12.44 5.50 -14.30
N THR A 232 -11.22 5.00 -14.44
CA THR A 232 -10.89 3.58 -14.19
C THR A 232 -10.76 3.31 -12.69
N ALA A 233 -11.47 2.29 -12.20
CA ALA A 233 -11.38 1.80 -10.83
C ALA A 233 -10.63 0.47 -10.76
N TYR A 234 -9.88 0.25 -9.70
CA TYR A 234 -9.25 -1.05 -9.39
C TYR A 234 -9.86 -1.65 -8.15
N VAL A 235 -10.02 -2.96 -8.14
CA VAL A 235 -10.46 -3.74 -7.00
C VAL A 235 -9.37 -4.73 -6.64
N GLY A 236 -8.80 -4.61 -5.45
CA GLY A 236 -7.91 -5.65 -4.90
C GLY A 236 -8.69 -6.67 -4.08
N LEU A 237 -8.55 -7.96 -4.39
CA LEU A 237 -9.13 -9.07 -3.63
C LEU A 237 -8.04 -9.86 -2.91
N ALA A 238 -8.21 -10.02 -1.60
CA ALA A 238 -7.41 -10.92 -0.79
C ALA A 238 -8.28 -11.74 0.15
N TYR A 239 -7.76 -12.92 0.47
CA TYR A 239 -8.41 -13.92 1.30
C TYR A 239 -7.63 -14.11 2.60
N ALA A 240 -8.35 -14.29 3.68
CA ALA A 240 -7.86 -14.64 4.99
C ALA A 240 -8.73 -15.77 5.56
N LEU A 241 -8.18 -16.47 6.53
CA LEU A 241 -8.86 -17.53 7.25
C LEU A 241 -8.86 -17.13 8.71
N ARG A 242 -10.04 -17.18 9.35
CA ARG A 242 -10.23 -16.87 10.78
C ARG A 242 -10.45 -18.19 11.54
N GLY A 243 -9.81 -18.34 12.72
CA GLY A 243 -9.98 -19.51 13.61
C GLY A 243 -8.82 -20.53 13.65
N ASP A 244 -8.90 -21.50 14.56
CA ASP A 244 -7.91 -22.57 14.74
C ASP A 244 -8.10 -23.74 13.75
N GLN A 245 -7.06 -24.57 13.59
CA GLN A 245 -6.95 -25.63 12.58
C GLN A 245 -8.11 -26.65 12.55
N ARG A 246 -8.94 -26.72 13.61
CA ARG A 246 -10.04 -27.69 13.77
C ARG A 246 -11.46 -27.09 13.69
N ASN A 247 -11.64 -25.78 13.91
CA ASN A 247 -12.94 -25.07 13.86
C ASN A 247 -12.76 -23.73 13.13
N ALA A 248 -12.36 -23.77 11.86
CA ALA A 248 -12.24 -22.57 11.04
C ALA A 248 -13.64 -22.06 10.69
N HIS A 249 -14.10 -21.00 11.35
CA HIS A 249 -15.22 -20.22 10.86
C HIS A 249 -14.68 -19.27 9.78
N PHE A 250 -14.93 -19.63 8.54
CA PHE A 250 -14.43 -18.94 7.36
C PHE A 250 -15.11 -17.59 7.21
N VAL A 251 -14.34 -16.52 7.35
CA VAL A 251 -14.78 -15.17 7.02
C VAL A 251 -13.64 -14.48 6.31
N THR A 252 -13.74 -14.29 4.99
CA THR A 252 -13.03 -13.23 4.28
C THR A 252 -13.61 -12.99 2.87
N CYS A 253 -13.82 -11.73 2.52
CA CYS A 253 -13.33 -11.15 1.28
C CYS A 253 -13.10 -9.65 1.47
N CYS A 254 -11.87 -9.17 1.24
CA CYS A 254 -11.57 -7.75 1.31
C CYS A 254 -11.41 -7.19 -0.09
N SER A 255 -12.47 -6.54 -0.57
CA SER A 255 -12.49 -5.81 -1.83
C SER A 255 -12.23 -4.34 -1.55
N GLN A 256 -11.13 -3.83 -2.10
CA GLN A 256 -10.73 -2.44 -1.97
C GLN A 256 -10.89 -1.74 -3.31
N VAL A 257 -11.70 -0.69 -3.35
CA VAL A 257 -11.81 0.18 -4.52
C VAL A 257 -10.71 1.23 -4.48
N PHE A 258 -9.92 1.27 -5.54
CA PHE A 258 -8.99 2.35 -5.86
C PHE A 258 -9.57 3.10 -7.05
N ASP A 259 -9.62 4.41 -6.95
CA ASP A 259 -9.56 5.21 -8.16
C ASP A 259 -8.09 5.25 -8.63
N MET A 260 -7.82 5.48 -9.92
CA MET A 260 -6.45 5.77 -10.42
C MET A 260 -5.79 6.90 -9.59
N ASP A 261 -6.63 7.75 -9.04
CA ASP A 261 -6.30 8.87 -8.19
C ASP A 261 -5.79 8.53 -6.78
N GLY A 262 -5.91 7.29 -6.27
CA GLY A 262 -5.49 6.90 -4.92
C GLY A 262 -6.22 7.57 -3.75
N GLY A 263 -6.87 8.73 -3.94
CA GLY A 263 -7.86 9.27 -3.03
C GLY A 263 -9.07 8.35 -3.05
N GLY A 264 -9.66 8.03 -1.90
CA GLY A 264 -10.89 7.22 -1.83
C GLY A 264 -10.71 5.74 -1.56
N MET A 265 -9.53 5.33 -1.10
CA MET A 265 -9.29 3.97 -0.62
C MET A 265 -10.22 3.64 0.56
N GLN A 266 -11.31 2.97 0.23
CA GLN A 266 -12.32 2.50 1.16
C GLN A 266 -12.34 0.98 1.15
N PHE A 267 -12.61 0.42 2.32
CA PHE A 267 -12.61 -1.02 2.54
C PHE A 267 -14.03 -1.51 2.81
N VAL A 268 -14.33 -2.68 2.26
CA VAL A 268 -15.48 -3.51 2.60
C VAL A 268 -14.98 -4.85 3.13
N ALA A 269 -15.30 -5.16 4.38
CA ALA A 269 -15.23 -6.53 4.87
C ALA A 269 -16.49 -7.23 4.44
N PHE A 270 -16.34 -8.34 3.72
CA PHE A 270 -17.43 -9.24 3.46
C PHE A 270 -17.18 -10.57 4.16
N GLU A 271 -18.22 -11.10 4.82
CA GLU A 271 -18.23 -12.46 5.33
C GLU A 271 -18.94 -13.34 4.30
N ALA A 272 -18.20 -14.27 3.69
CA ALA A 272 -18.75 -15.25 2.76
C ALA A 272 -19.85 -16.06 3.45
N ARG A 273 -20.99 -16.23 2.77
CA ARG A 273 -22.16 -16.90 3.35
C ARG A 273 -22.10 -18.42 3.20
N ASP A 274 -21.40 -18.90 2.18
CA ASP A 274 -21.35 -20.31 1.87
C ASP A 274 -20.29 -21.03 2.71
N PRO A 275 -20.62 -22.16 3.35
CA PRO A 275 -19.63 -22.97 4.05
C PRO A 275 -18.62 -23.52 3.04
N VAL A 276 -17.34 -23.41 3.37
CA VAL A 276 -16.25 -23.97 2.56
C VAL A 276 -16.42 -25.48 2.43
N VAL A 277 -16.70 -25.94 1.22
CA VAL A 277 -16.93 -27.36 0.90
C VAL A 277 -15.68 -28.21 1.09
N ASP A 278 -14.49 -27.67 0.79
CA ASP A 278 -13.19 -28.32 1.01
C ASP A 278 -12.18 -27.39 1.70
N VAL A 279 -11.88 -27.71 2.97
CA VAL A 279 -10.95 -26.97 3.83
C VAL A 279 -9.50 -27.01 3.30
N ALA A 280 -9.10 -28.07 2.60
CA ALA A 280 -7.78 -28.21 2.02
C ALA A 280 -7.64 -27.40 0.72
N GLU A 281 -8.69 -27.36 -0.10
CA GLU A 281 -8.74 -26.54 -1.31
C GLU A 281 -8.78 -25.05 -0.96
N ALA A 282 -9.64 -24.62 -0.04
CA ALA A 282 -9.72 -23.21 0.38
C ALA A 282 -8.45 -22.71 1.10
N ARG A 283 -7.65 -23.61 1.71
CA ARG A 283 -6.33 -23.27 2.25
C ARG A 283 -5.27 -23.05 1.17
N ARG A 284 -5.43 -23.64 -0.03
CA ARG A 284 -4.49 -23.48 -1.15
C ARG A 284 -4.94 -22.42 -2.14
N ASN A 285 -6.23 -22.39 -2.46
CA ASN A 285 -6.85 -21.46 -3.38
C ASN A 285 -8.30 -21.17 -2.94
N PRO A 286 -8.51 -20.22 -2.03
CA PRO A 286 -9.85 -19.76 -1.71
C PRO A 286 -10.48 -19.09 -2.93
N PHE A 287 -11.68 -19.52 -3.29
CA PHE A 287 -12.50 -18.95 -4.35
C PHE A 287 -13.87 -18.60 -3.78
N LEU A 288 -14.49 -17.56 -4.33
CA LEU A 288 -15.86 -17.19 -3.98
C LEU A 288 -16.84 -17.95 -4.85
N SER A 289 -18.02 -18.22 -4.29
CA SER A 289 -19.18 -18.58 -5.12
C SER A 289 -19.59 -17.38 -5.98
N ARG A 290 -20.39 -17.63 -7.01
CA ARG A 290 -20.95 -16.59 -7.87
C ARG A 290 -21.69 -15.51 -7.06
N ASP A 291 -22.47 -15.92 -6.07
CA ASP A 291 -23.28 -15.02 -5.24
C ASP A 291 -22.42 -14.17 -4.30
N ASP A 292 -21.41 -14.77 -3.67
CA ASP A 292 -20.48 -14.05 -2.80
C ASP A 292 -19.65 -13.04 -3.61
N MET A 293 -19.13 -13.44 -4.78
CA MET A 293 -18.39 -12.56 -5.67
C MET A 293 -19.25 -11.38 -6.15
N ARG A 294 -20.52 -11.66 -6.49
CA ARG A 294 -21.49 -10.64 -6.86
C ARG A 294 -21.72 -9.65 -5.72
N ALA A 295 -21.95 -10.14 -4.50
CA ALA A 295 -22.21 -9.30 -3.34
C ALA A 295 -21.02 -8.39 -3.00
N VAL A 296 -19.80 -8.94 -3.04
CA VAL A 296 -18.55 -8.21 -2.80
C VAL A 296 -18.36 -7.08 -3.81
N LEU A 297 -18.51 -7.38 -5.10
CA LEU A 297 -18.28 -6.38 -6.16
C LEU A 297 -19.41 -5.35 -6.26
N ALA A 298 -20.66 -5.74 -6.01
CA ALA A 298 -21.78 -4.80 -5.94
C ALA A 298 -21.57 -3.77 -4.83
N ARG A 299 -21.09 -4.21 -3.65
CA ARG A 299 -20.79 -3.31 -2.54
C ARG A 299 -19.62 -2.38 -2.87
N SER A 300 -18.58 -2.89 -3.52
CA SER A 300 -17.47 -2.06 -4.00
C SER A 300 -17.93 -1.02 -5.04
N LEU A 301 -18.79 -1.40 -5.98
CA LEU A 301 -19.36 -0.46 -6.95
C LEU A 301 -20.19 0.64 -6.26
N GLU A 302 -20.99 0.29 -5.26
CA GLU A 302 -21.77 1.25 -4.47
C GLU A 302 -20.87 2.28 -3.77
N LEU A 303 -19.72 1.86 -3.23
CA LEU A 303 -18.74 2.79 -2.64
C LEU A 303 -18.14 3.75 -3.67
N TYR A 304 -17.80 3.23 -4.85
CA TYR A 304 -17.33 4.07 -5.94
C TYR A 304 -18.37 5.12 -6.30
N GLN A 305 -19.62 4.71 -6.51
CA GLN A 305 -20.73 5.61 -6.84
C GLN A 305 -20.97 6.64 -5.74
N GLY A 306 -21.01 6.23 -4.47
CA GLY A 306 -21.22 7.12 -3.34
C GLY A 306 -20.18 8.24 -3.25
N ARG A 307 -18.95 7.97 -3.69
CA ARG A 307 -17.88 8.97 -3.75
C ARG A 307 -17.90 9.82 -5.01
N ASN A 308 -18.31 9.25 -6.14
CA ASN A 308 -18.26 9.90 -7.45
C ASN A 308 -19.64 10.41 -7.90
N GLY A 309 -20.47 10.85 -6.95
CA GLY A 309 -21.76 11.50 -7.24
C GLY A 309 -22.77 10.61 -7.96
N GLY A 310 -22.72 9.29 -7.74
CA GLY A 310 -23.58 8.29 -8.38
C GLY A 310 -23.03 7.73 -9.70
N MET A 311 -21.93 8.28 -10.21
CA MET A 311 -21.33 7.85 -11.48
C MET A 311 -20.72 6.46 -11.38
N LEU A 312 -20.91 5.66 -12.43
CA LEU A 312 -20.24 4.37 -12.60
C LEU A 312 -18.84 4.57 -13.21
N PRO A 313 -17.87 3.71 -12.88
CA PRO A 313 -16.57 3.74 -13.54
C PRO A 313 -16.73 3.33 -15.01
N LYS A 314 -15.88 3.86 -15.89
CA LYS A 314 -15.85 3.43 -17.30
C LYS A 314 -15.20 2.05 -17.46
N ARG A 315 -14.24 1.75 -16.60
CA ARG A 315 -13.53 0.48 -16.55
C ARG A 315 -13.27 0.07 -15.10
N LEU A 316 -13.47 -1.21 -14.78
CA LEU A 316 -13.18 -1.78 -13.46
C LEU A 316 -12.25 -2.99 -13.61
N VAL A 317 -11.08 -2.90 -12.98
CA VAL A 317 -10.03 -3.93 -13.02
C VAL A 317 -9.94 -4.64 -11.67
N ILE A 318 -10.12 -5.96 -11.65
CA ILE A 318 -10.08 -6.79 -10.45
C ILE A 318 -8.72 -7.50 -10.38
N HIS A 319 -7.94 -7.20 -9.34
CA HIS A 319 -6.66 -7.81 -9.03
C HIS A 319 -6.80 -8.87 -7.94
N LYS A 320 -6.35 -10.09 -8.22
CA LYS A 320 -6.29 -11.22 -7.26
C LYS A 320 -4.93 -11.90 -7.36
N THR A 321 -4.45 -12.54 -6.30
CA THR A 321 -3.15 -13.27 -6.33
C THR A 321 -3.25 -14.71 -6.77
N THR A 322 -4.46 -15.24 -6.94
CA THR A 322 -4.74 -16.60 -7.40
C THR A 322 -5.68 -16.56 -8.61
N SER A 323 -5.72 -17.66 -9.34
CA SER A 323 -6.55 -17.82 -10.54
C SER A 323 -8.03 -17.56 -10.25
N PHE A 324 -8.73 -16.97 -11.23
CA PHE A 324 -10.18 -16.83 -11.20
C PHE A 324 -10.84 -18.14 -11.61
N LYS A 325 -11.90 -18.55 -10.91
CA LYS A 325 -12.82 -19.60 -11.38
C LYS A 325 -13.95 -18.98 -12.21
N GLN A 326 -14.60 -19.80 -13.03
CA GLN A 326 -15.71 -19.33 -13.86
C GLN A 326 -16.84 -18.71 -13.04
N GLU A 327 -17.20 -19.29 -11.89
CA GLU A 327 -18.22 -18.73 -10.99
C GLU A 327 -17.88 -17.32 -10.49
N GLU A 328 -16.60 -17.06 -10.19
CA GLU A 328 -16.15 -15.72 -9.77
C GLU A 328 -16.24 -14.72 -10.93
N ILE A 329 -15.91 -15.17 -12.15
CA ILE A 329 -16.04 -14.34 -13.36
C ILE A 329 -17.51 -14.01 -13.59
N ASP A 330 -18.39 -15.00 -13.56
CA ASP A 330 -19.83 -14.82 -13.76
C ASP A 330 -20.42 -13.88 -12.69
N GLY A 331 -20.01 -14.04 -11.42
CA GLY A 331 -20.44 -13.16 -10.33
C GLY A 331 -19.95 -11.72 -10.51
N ALA A 332 -18.76 -11.53 -11.09
CA ALA A 332 -18.24 -10.21 -11.43
C ALA A 332 -19.06 -9.54 -12.53
N PHE A 333 -19.37 -10.26 -13.61
CA PHE A 333 -20.19 -9.72 -14.69
C PHE A 333 -21.62 -9.44 -14.25
N ASP A 334 -22.19 -10.26 -13.35
CA ASP A 334 -23.51 -9.99 -12.76
C ASP A 334 -23.54 -8.69 -11.94
N ALA A 335 -22.54 -8.49 -11.07
CA ALA A 335 -22.46 -7.30 -10.21
C ALA A 335 -22.17 -6.02 -10.99
N LEU A 336 -21.38 -6.13 -12.05
CA LEU A 336 -20.84 -4.99 -12.79
C LEU A 336 -21.49 -4.81 -14.15
N SER A 337 -22.70 -5.34 -14.35
CA SER A 337 -23.43 -5.25 -15.63
C SER A 337 -23.62 -3.83 -16.19
N GLY A 338 -23.58 -2.80 -15.33
CA GLY A 338 -23.61 -1.38 -15.74
C GLY A 338 -22.25 -0.77 -16.08
N VAL A 339 -21.13 -1.48 -15.85
CA VAL A 339 -19.77 -1.02 -16.14
C VAL A 339 -19.37 -1.48 -17.54
N PRO A 340 -18.96 -0.56 -18.44
CA PRO A 340 -18.64 -0.92 -19.83
C PRO A 340 -17.50 -1.92 -19.99
N GLU A 341 -16.44 -1.78 -19.18
CA GLU A 341 -15.23 -2.60 -19.29
C GLU A 341 -14.88 -3.25 -17.95
N ILE A 342 -14.80 -4.57 -17.93
CA ILE A 342 -14.44 -5.35 -16.74
C ILE A 342 -13.22 -6.20 -17.07
N GLU A 343 -12.19 -6.15 -16.22
CA GLU A 343 -11.02 -7.01 -16.34
C GLU A 343 -10.79 -7.83 -15.07
N CYS A 344 -10.55 -9.13 -15.21
CA CYS A 344 -10.14 -10.01 -14.13
C CYS A 344 -8.68 -10.41 -14.34
N VAL A 345 -7.78 -9.88 -13.52
CA VAL A 345 -6.34 -10.03 -13.69
C VAL A 345 -5.73 -10.69 -12.44
N GLU A 346 -5.09 -11.82 -12.66
CA GLU A 346 -4.26 -12.47 -11.67
C GLU A 346 -2.87 -11.83 -11.64
N VAL A 347 -2.40 -11.46 -10.44
CA VAL A 347 -1.10 -10.85 -10.19
C VAL A 347 -0.27 -11.79 -9.31
N GLY A 348 0.53 -12.63 -9.96
CA GLY A 348 1.41 -13.60 -9.30
C GLY A 348 2.81 -13.04 -9.04
N ALA A 349 3.30 -13.11 -7.80
CA ALA A 349 4.68 -12.72 -7.43
C ALA A 349 5.67 -13.91 -7.41
N ALA A 350 5.19 -15.14 -7.57
CA ALA A 350 5.97 -16.37 -7.43
C ALA A 350 6.67 -16.82 -8.72
N SER A 351 7.27 -15.88 -9.46
CA SER A 351 8.01 -16.22 -10.68
C SER A 351 9.37 -16.88 -10.38
N CYS A 352 9.73 -17.89 -11.16
CA CYS A 352 11.06 -18.49 -11.16
C CYS A 352 12.03 -17.76 -12.12
N TRP A 353 11.52 -16.86 -12.97
CA TRP A 353 12.30 -16.16 -13.99
C TRP A 353 13.23 -15.10 -13.39
N ARG A 354 14.33 -14.82 -14.09
CA ARG A 354 15.23 -13.68 -13.89
C ARG A 354 15.60 -13.09 -15.23
N GLY A 355 15.72 -11.77 -15.27
CA GLY A 355 16.20 -11.04 -16.44
C GLY A 355 17.62 -10.55 -16.21
N VAL A 356 18.46 -10.64 -17.24
CA VAL A 356 19.79 -10.04 -17.28
C VAL A 356 19.81 -9.07 -18.46
N TRP A 357 20.14 -7.81 -18.19
CA TRP A 357 20.26 -6.81 -19.25
C TRP A 357 21.64 -6.92 -19.89
N LEU A 358 21.70 -7.09 -21.21
CA LEU A 358 22.94 -7.12 -21.96
C LEU A 358 23.23 -5.73 -22.54
N ILE A 359 24.45 -5.26 -22.35
CA ILE A 359 24.95 -4.00 -22.92
C ILE A 359 26.13 -4.28 -23.84
N GLN A 360 26.38 -3.37 -24.78
CA GLN A 360 27.51 -3.50 -25.69
C GLN A 360 28.83 -3.53 -24.93
N ASN A 361 29.72 -4.41 -25.37
CA ASN A 361 31.10 -4.41 -24.91
C ASN A 361 31.81 -3.24 -25.61
N GLY A 362 32.42 -2.32 -24.86
CA GLY A 362 32.95 -1.04 -25.38
C GLY A 362 34.15 -1.17 -26.33
N GLN A 363 34.54 -2.40 -26.67
CA GLN A 363 35.56 -2.74 -27.66
C GLN A 363 35.00 -3.89 -28.51
N LEU A 364 35.44 -4.02 -29.77
CA LEU A 364 35.12 -5.13 -30.71
C LEU A 364 35.65 -6.51 -30.22
N GLN A 365 35.78 -6.72 -28.91
CA GLN A 365 36.16 -7.96 -28.28
C GLN A 365 34.93 -8.88 -28.16
N GLN A 366 35.11 -10.15 -28.51
CA GLN A 366 34.10 -11.19 -28.30
C GLN A 366 34.06 -11.60 -26.81
N PRO A 367 32.88 -11.75 -26.18
CA PRO A 367 31.55 -11.52 -26.75
C PRO A 367 31.21 -10.02 -26.93
N LEU A 368 30.49 -9.70 -28.01
CA LEU A 368 30.06 -8.34 -28.36
C LEU A 368 29.18 -7.66 -27.30
N THR A 369 28.59 -8.44 -26.39
CA THR A 369 27.78 -7.95 -25.29
C THR A 369 28.26 -8.53 -23.97
N ARG A 370 28.00 -7.79 -22.89
CA ARG A 370 28.25 -8.23 -21.52
C ARG A 370 27.03 -7.94 -20.65
N PRO A 371 26.84 -8.67 -19.53
CA PRO A 371 25.85 -8.31 -18.54
C PRO A 371 26.08 -6.89 -18.00
N SER A 372 24.98 -6.15 -17.85
CA SER A 372 24.96 -4.89 -17.11
C SER A 372 25.28 -5.13 -15.64
N GLY A 373 25.87 -4.12 -14.99
CA GLY A 373 26.03 -4.11 -13.52
C GLY A 373 24.72 -3.88 -12.76
N TYR A 374 23.65 -3.52 -13.47
CA TYR A 374 22.32 -3.29 -12.94
C TYR A 374 21.31 -4.32 -13.48
N PRO A 375 20.21 -4.59 -12.74
CA PRO A 375 19.15 -5.45 -13.24
C PRO A 375 18.49 -4.86 -14.49
N VAL A 376 17.59 -5.63 -15.11
CA VAL A 376 16.77 -5.13 -16.22
C VAL A 376 16.08 -3.82 -15.88
N PRO A 377 15.86 -2.94 -16.86
CA PRO A 377 15.08 -1.72 -16.66
C PRO A 377 13.73 -2.04 -16.02
N ARG A 378 13.36 -1.25 -15.00
CA ARG A 378 12.00 -1.28 -14.46
C ARG A 378 11.03 -0.93 -15.59
N GLY A 379 9.93 -1.68 -15.69
CA GLY A 379 8.99 -1.61 -16.81
C GLY A 379 9.30 -2.56 -17.96
N THR A 380 10.36 -3.39 -17.88
CA THR A 380 10.57 -4.47 -18.86
C THR A 380 9.39 -5.46 -18.81
N MET A 381 8.79 -5.74 -19.97
CA MET A 381 7.66 -6.64 -20.13
C MET A 381 7.97 -7.72 -21.18
N VAL A 382 7.60 -8.97 -20.90
CA VAL A 382 7.72 -10.09 -21.85
C VAL A 382 6.37 -10.79 -21.96
N ILE A 383 5.78 -10.77 -23.15
CA ILE A 383 4.53 -11.48 -23.44
C ILE A 383 4.82 -12.98 -23.46
N ARG A 384 4.04 -13.77 -22.71
CA ARG A 384 4.16 -15.23 -22.64
C ARG A 384 3.10 -15.96 -23.47
N SER A 385 1.91 -15.39 -23.54
CA SER A 385 0.77 -15.91 -24.31
C SER A 385 -0.16 -14.76 -24.68
N GLY A 386 -1.23 -15.03 -25.44
CA GLY A 386 -2.24 -14.02 -25.77
C GLY A 386 -2.96 -13.39 -24.57
N ASN A 387 -2.82 -13.97 -23.37
CA ASN A 387 -3.47 -13.49 -22.14
C ASN A 387 -2.51 -13.39 -20.94
N SER A 388 -1.20 -13.57 -21.11
CA SER A 388 -0.26 -13.49 -19.98
C SER A 388 1.06 -12.84 -20.33
N ALA A 389 1.63 -12.13 -19.35
CA ALA A 389 2.89 -11.42 -19.47
C ALA A 389 3.71 -11.49 -18.18
N LEU A 390 5.03 -11.37 -18.32
CA LEU A 390 5.96 -11.10 -17.23
C LEU A 390 6.27 -9.61 -17.21
N VAL A 391 6.21 -8.98 -16.05
CA VAL A 391 6.48 -7.54 -15.90
C VAL A 391 7.47 -7.31 -14.77
N TRP A 392 8.62 -6.74 -15.08
CA TRP A 392 9.60 -6.30 -14.09
C TRP A 392 9.22 -4.95 -13.51
N VAL A 393 8.38 -5.00 -12.46
CA VAL A 393 8.14 -3.83 -11.62
C VAL A 393 9.33 -3.52 -10.69
N ALA A 394 10.31 -4.41 -10.54
CA ALA A 394 11.53 -4.12 -9.82
C ALA A 394 12.72 -4.19 -10.78
N GLY A 395 13.55 -3.15 -10.82
CA GLY A 395 14.60 -3.03 -11.83
C GLY A 395 15.33 -1.70 -11.76
N ASN A 396 16.17 -1.44 -12.75
CA ASN A 396 16.89 -0.19 -12.89
C ASN A 396 15.94 0.96 -13.29
N ALA A 397 15.95 2.06 -12.55
CA ALA A 397 15.09 3.22 -12.76
C ALA A 397 15.95 4.51 -12.77
N PRO A 398 16.70 4.77 -13.85
CA PRO A 398 17.70 5.83 -13.86
C PRO A 398 17.11 7.25 -13.68
N LEU A 399 15.86 7.46 -14.12
CA LEU A 399 15.17 8.77 -14.04
C LEU A 399 14.91 9.26 -12.61
N VAL A 400 15.04 8.39 -11.61
CA VAL A 400 14.87 8.74 -10.20
C VAL A 400 16.20 8.98 -9.48
N SER A 401 17.32 8.67 -10.12
CA SER A 401 18.65 8.86 -9.54
C SER A 401 19.20 10.24 -9.87
N SER A 402 20.05 10.78 -9.01
CA SER A 402 20.86 11.98 -9.32
C SER A 402 22.16 11.66 -10.05
N ASN A 403 22.60 10.40 -10.10
CA ASN A 403 23.91 10.02 -10.64
C ASN A 403 23.88 8.85 -11.65
N GLY A 404 22.73 8.58 -12.27
CA GLY A 404 22.59 7.57 -13.31
C GLY A 404 21.67 6.42 -12.89
N ASP A 405 22.19 5.21 -12.78
CA ASP A 405 21.40 4.02 -12.47
C ASP A 405 20.88 4.01 -11.02
N TYR A 406 19.68 3.48 -10.80
CA TYR A 406 19.11 3.28 -9.47
C TYR A 406 18.34 1.98 -9.39
N TYR A 407 18.64 1.17 -8.38
CA TYR A 407 17.88 -0.03 -8.06
C TYR A 407 17.57 -0.06 -6.57
N GLN A 408 16.27 -0.01 -6.26
CA GLN A 408 15.80 -0.01 -4.89
C GLN A 408 16.27 -1.26 -4.13
N GLY A 409 16.85 -1.03 -2.94
CA GLY A 409 17.34 -2.09 -2.06
C GLY A 409 18.68 -2.69 -2.48
N LYS A 410 19.16 -2.48 -3.71
CA LYS A 410 20.47 -2.93 -4.24
C LYS A 410 20.79 -4.41 -3.94
N LYS A 411 19.77 -5.27 -3.88
CA LYS A 411 19.89 -6.68 -3.47
C LYS A 411 19.20 -7.59 -4.47
N SER A 412 19.90 -8.67 -4.83
CA SER A 412 19.42 -9.75 -5.68
C SER A 412 18.97 -9.32 -7.09
N ILE A 413 18.90 -10.28 -8.01
CA ILE A 413 18.29 -10.04 -9.33
C ILE A 413 16.76 -10.09 -9.15
N PRO A 414 16.01 -9.05 -9.56
CA PRO A 414 14.58 -8.98 -9.35
C PRO A 414 13.83 -10.03 -10.17
N LYS A 415 12.69 -10.45 -9.62
CA LYS A 415 11.73 -11.33 -10.26
C LYS A 415 10.64 -10.49 -10.93
N PRO A 416 10.13 -10.90 -12.11
CA PRO A 416 8.95 -10.27 -12.67
C PRO A 416 7.70 -10.69 -11.89
N LEU A 417 6.68 -9.84 -11.94
CA LEU A 417 5.30 -10.25 -11.72
C LEU A 417 4.80 -11.04 -12.91
N GLN A 418 3.99 -12.06 -12.67
CA GLN A 418 3.22 -12.76 -13.68
C GLN A 418 1.81 -12.19 -13.69
N LEU A 419 1.43 -11.58 -14.81
CA LEU A 419 0.07 -11.10 -15.05
C LEU A 419 -0.66 -12.10 -15.94
N ILE A 420 -1.85 -12.53 -15.54
CA ILE A 420 -2.72 -13.39 -16.35
C ILE A 420 -4.11 -12.76 -16.41
N ARG A 421 -4.58 -12.44 -17.60
CA ARG A 421 -5.94 -11.99 -17.84
C ARG A 421 -6.87 -13.20 -17.98
N HIS A 422 -7.83 -13.29 -17.07
CA HIS A 422 -8.88 -14.33 -17.07
C HIS A 422 -10.17 -13.85 -17.74
N ALA A 423 -10.47 -12.54 -17.66
CA ALA A 423 -11.58 -11.91 -18.36
C ALA A 423 -11.22 -10.46 -18.76
N GLY A 424 -11.86 -9.96 -19.81
CA GLY A 424 -11.62 -8.63 -20.37
C GLY A 424 -10.92 -8.66 -21.73
N SER A 425 -10.67 -7.48 -22.29
CA SER A 425 -10.10 -7.29 -23.64
C SER A 425 -9.06 -6.19 -23.67
N GLY A 426 -8.30 -6.09 -24.77
CA GLY A 426 -7.33 -5.01 -25.00
C GLY A 426 -5.86 -5.47 -24.90
N PRO A 427 -4.90 -4.54 -25.06
CA PRO A 427 -3.48 -4.87 -25.01
C PRO A 427 -3.04 -5.30 -23.60
N LEU A 428 -2.07 -6.21 -23.50
CA LEU A 428 -1.51 -6.63 -22.21
C LEU A 428 -0.56 -5.56 -21.64
N GLU A 429 -0.05 -4.69 -22.49
CA GLU A 429 0.76 -3.53 -22.15
C GLU A 429 -0.01 -2.56 -21.24
N LEU A 430 -1.33 -2.46 -21.42
CA LEU A 430 -2.19 -1.61 -20.60
C LEU A 430 -2.17 -2.08 -19.14
N ILE A 431 -2.53 -3.35 -18.90
CA ILE A 431 -2.54 -3.92 -17.54
C ILE A 431 -1.14 -3.97 -16.92
N ALA A 432 -0.11 -4.13 -17.74
CA ALA A 432 1.28 -4.11 -17.29
C ALA A 432 1.71 -2.70 -16.84
N ASN A 433 1.33 -1.66 -17.59
CA ASN A 433 1.58 -0.27 -17.24
C ASN A 433 0.82 0.12 -15.96
N GLU A 434 -0.44 -0.30 -15.84
CA GLU A 434 -1.24 -0.07 -14.63
C GLU A 434 -0.64 -0.77 -13.40
N ALA A 435 -0.26 -2.04 -13.52
CA ALA A 435 0.41 -2.77 -12.45
C ALA A 435 1.73 -2.09 -12.04
N LEU A 436 2.50 -1.61 -13.01
CA LEU A 436 3.73 -0.86 -12.78
C LEU A 436 3.44 0.46 -12.04
N ALA A 437 2.45 1.22 -12.48
CA ALA A 437 2.07 2.51 -11.88
C ALA A 437 1.55 2.34 -10.43
N LEU A 438 0.64 1.39 -10.22
CA LEU A 438 0.07 1.09 -8.90
C LEU A 438 1.11 0.63 -7.87
N THR A 439 2.31 0.19 -8.28
CA THR A 439 3.40 -0.09 -7.32
C THR A 439 3.97 1.17 -6.66
N LYS A 440 3.76 2.36 -7.23
CA LYS A 440 4.21 3.66 -6.67
C LYS A 440 3.21 4.30 -5.70
N MET A 441 2.09 3.64 -5.46
CA MET A 441 0.96 4.21 -4.74
C MET A 441 0.88 3.78 -3.28
N ASP A 442 1.95 3.21 -2.72
CA ASP A 442 2.05 2.99 -1.27
C ASP A 442 2.56 4.24 -0.54
N TRP A 443 1.65 4.98 0.09
CA TRP A 443 1.98 6.17 0.88
C TRP A 443 2.56 5.88 2.28
N ASN A 444 2.81 4.62 2.62
CA ASN A 444 3.30 4.23 3.94
C ASN A 444 4.84 4.22 4.05
N ASN A 445 5.56 4.49 2.96
CA ASN A 445 7.01 4.44 2.94
C ASN A 445 7.61 5.50 1.98
N ASP A 446 8.95 5.63 2.00
CA ASP A 446 9.70 6.58 1.18
C ASP A 446 10.29 5.95 -0.09
N ALA A 447 9.97 4.70 -0.37
CA ALA A 447 10.51 3.92 -1.47
C ALA A 447 9.87 4.34 -2.80
N LEU A 448 10.53 4.03 -3.91
CA LEU A 448 10.04 4.37 -5.24
C LEU A 448 8.82 3.52 -5.59
N TYR A 449 8.89 2.23 -5.26
CA TYR A 449 7.87 1.27 -5.61
C TYR A 449 7.80 0.11 -4.61
N ASP A 450 6.64 -0.53 -4.58
CA ASP A 450 6.40 -1.78 -3.87
C ASP A 450 6.59 -3.00 -4.78
N PRO A 451 6.90 -4.20 -4.22
CA PRO A 451 7.03 -5.43 -5.00
C PRO A 451 5.77 -5.88 -5.77
N VAL A 452 4.60 -5.38 -5.39
CA VAL A 452 3.30 -5.69 -6.00
C VAL A 452 2.46 -4.41 -6.07
N PRO A 453 1.46 -4.32 -6.97
CA PRO A 453 0.52 -3.21 -7.02
C PRO A 453 -0.12 -2.95 -5.66
N VAL A 454 -0.39 -1.68 -5.35
CA VAL A 454 -1.03 -1.28 -4.10
C VAL A 454 -2.35 -2.02 -3.84
N SER A 455 -3.09 -2.39 -4.90
CA SER A 455 -4.30 -3.20 -4.80
C SER A 455 -4.11 -4.57 -4.19
N ILE A 456 -2.99 -5.22 -4.47
CA ILE A 456 -2.63 -6.50 -3.85
C ILE A 456 -2.04 -6.27 -2.46
N ARG A 457 -1.13 -5.29 -2.31
CA ARG A 457 -0.47 -5.02 -1.02
C ARG A 457 -1.47 -4.70 0.07
N TYR A 458 -2.42 -3.81 -0.21
CA TYR A 458 -3.34 -3.28 0.78
C TYR A 458 -4.44 -4.29 1.12
N SER A 459 -4.98 -5.00 0.12
CA SER A 459 -5.92 -6.10 0.36
C SER A 459 -5.30 -7.19 1.24
N GLN A 460 -4.05 -7.60 0.97
CA GLN A 460 -3.33 -8.58 1.81
C GLN A 460 -3.10 -8.09 3.24
N ARG A 461 -2.68 -6.82 3.42
CA ARG A 461 -2.43 -6.27 4.75
C ARG A 461 -3.70 -6.26 5.60
N LEU A 462 -4.80 -5.87 4.98
CA LEU A 462 -6.11 -5.84 5.62
C LEU A 462 -6.63 -7.24 5.95
N ALA A 463 -6.53 -8.18 5.01
CA ALA A 463 -6.89 -9.57 5.24
C ALA A 463 -6.14 -10.14 6.47
N ARG A 464 -4.84 -9.84 6.60
CA ARG A 464 -4.06 -10.19 7.79
C ARG A 464 -4.58 -9.53 9.06
N THR A 465 -4.88 -8.23 9.03
CA THR A 465 -5.40 -7.53 10.22
C THR A 465 -6.74 -8.13 10.68
N ILE A 466 -7.64 -8.45 9.75
CA ILE A 466 -8.96 -9.04 10.06
C ILE A 466 -8.82 -10.48 10.59
N ALA A 467 -7.87 -11.24 10.06
CA ALA A 467 -7.57 -12.60 10.55
C ALA A 467 -7.10 -12.61 12.01
N ASN A 468 -6.37 -11.56 12.42
CA ASN A 468 -5.76 -11.45 13.75
C ASN A 468 -6.66 -10.80 14.81
N VAL A 469 -7.89 -10.41 14.46
CA VAL A 469 -8.79 -9.65 15.35
C VAL A 469 -10.14 -10.35 15.46
N PRO A 470 -10.72 -10.47 16.67
CA PRO A 470 -11.95 -11.24 16.91
C PRO A 470 -13.17 -10.69 16.17
N ASP A 471 -13.30 -9.36 16.10
CA ASP A 471 -14.39 -8.70 15.39
C ASP A 471 -13.90 -7.39 14.78
N LEU A 472 -14.39 -7.09 13.58
CA LEU A 472 -14.30 -5.79 12.96
C LEU A 472 -15.69 -5.49 12.39
N PRO A 473 -16.39 -4.45 12.88
CA PRO A 473 -17.75 -4.17 12.41
C PRO A 473 -17.78 -4.05 10.89
N GLY A 474 -18.80 -4.61 10.23
CA GLY A 474 -19.04 -4.54 8.78
C GLY A 474 -19.36 -3.13 8.26
N LYS A 475 -18.50 -2.17 8.58
CA LYS A 475 -18.55 -0.78 8.18
C LYS A 475 -17.50 -0.50 7.12
N VAL A 476 -17.67 0.64 6.45
CA VAL A 476 -16.69 1.17 5.52
C VAL A 476 -15.64 1.93 6.31
N TYR A 477 -14.37 1.60 6.11
CA TYR A 477 -13.27 2.31 6.77
C TYR A 477 -12.32 2.92 5.73
N PRO A 478 -11.81 4.13 5.98
CA PRO A 478 -10.74 4.69 5.17
C PRO A 478 -9.44 3.93 5.44
N TYR A 479 -8.73 3.55 4.37
CA TYR A 479 -7.52 2.73 4.47
C TYR A 479 -6.43 3.33 5.37
N ARG A 480 -6.37 4.67 5.50
CA ARG A 480 -5.43 5.37 6.40
C ARG A 480 -5.45 4.88 7.85
N LEU A 481 -6.54 4.26 8.31
CA LEU A 481 -6.64 3.66 9.65
C LEU A 481 -5.82 2.38 9.79
N PHE A 482 -5.52 1.69 8.68
CA PHE A 482 -4.75 0.43 8.63
C PHE A 482 -3.30 0.61 8.17
N MET A 483 -2.91 1.82 7.74
CA MET A 483 -1.56 2.17 7.26
C MET A 483 -0.44 2.06 8.29
#